data_AF-A0A7J6MHN0-F1
#
_entry.id   AF-A0A7J6MHN0-F1
#
_cell.length_a   1.000
_cell.length_b   1.000
_cell.length_c   1.000
_cell.angle_alpha   90.00
_cell.angle_beta   90.00
_cell.angle_gamma   90.00
#
_symmetry.space_group_name_H-M   'P 1'
#
loop_
_entity.id
_entity.type
_entity.pdbx_description
1 polymer ?
#
loop_
_entity_poly.entity_id
_entity_poly.type
_entity_poly.pdbx_seq_one_letter_code
_entity_poly.pdbx_strand_id
1 'polypeptide(L)'
;MKLPLPEASVRLQELLWTNDVVLGSRSLGRRKVLDGCGCRYIATMDPAIDEKAIRGTTAEETCLAVARGKADELERRLKGKDVLLLCADQVAVCDGEMREKPESADEAKRFIKDYSAGKEVVTYTALVLIDCKDGRSVEGVHKAATWFDPIPEDIINNIIANSNCLVYRCAGSFCIDDVMGPFVKSIEGGSDSVMGLPLGLLQELLEKIR
;
A
#
# COMPACT_ATOMS: atom_id res chain seq x y z
N MET A 1 18.49 11.42 -5.73
CA MET A 1 17.69 11.25 -6.97
C MET A 1 16.26 11.03 -6.52
N LYS A 2 15.26 11.78 -7.01
CA LYS A 2 13.86 11.45 -6.71
C LYS A 2 13.56 10.11 -7.39
N LEU A 3 12.94 9.17 -6.68
CA LEU A 3 12.47 7.96 -7.35
C LEU A 3 11.46 8.37 -8.42
N PRO A 4 11.53 7.79 -9.63
CA PRO A 4 10.51 8.04 -10.64
C PRO A 4 9.16 7.65 -10.06
N LEU A 5 8.14 8.47 -10.33
CA LEU A 5 6.77 8.06 -10.07
C LEU A 5 6.53 6.75 -10.83
N PRO A 6 5.77 5.81 -10.25
CA PRO A 6 5.38 4.62 -10.99
C PRO A 6 4.63 5.03 -12.27
N GLU A 7 4.81 4.25 -13.33
CA GLU A 7 4.09 4.44 -14.59
C GLU A 7 3.04 3.35 -14.73
N ALA A 8 1.78 3.75 -14.92
CA ALA A 8 0.74 2.80 -15.30
C ALA A 8 0.84 2.45 -16.79
N SER A 9 0.52 1.20 -17.12
CA SER A 9 0.34 0.82 -18.51
C SER A 9 -0.87 1.55 -19.11
N VAL A 10 -0.84 1.83 -20.42
CA VAL A 10 -2.00 2.36 -21.16
C VAL A 10 -3.23 1.49 -20.92
N ARG A 11 -3.03 0.17 -20.88
CA ARG A 11 -4.10 -0.80 -20.63
C ARG A 11 -4.76 -0.60 -19.27
N LEU A 12 -3.98 -0.42 -18.20
CA LEU A 12 -4.51 -0.16 -16.87
C LEU A 12 -5.31 1.14 -16.84
N GLN A 13 -4.79 2.19 -17.47
CA GLN A 13 -5.48 3.47 -17.52
C GLN A 13 -6.82 3.34 -18.27
N GLU A 14 -6.88 2.64 -19.41
CA GLU A 14 -8.12 2.34 -20.13
C GLU A 14 -9.14 1.61 -19.25
N LEU A 15 -8.70 0.59 -18.51
CA LEU A 15 -9.55 -0.17 -17.59
C LEU A 15 -10.14 0.74 -16.51
N LEU A 16 -9.35 1.66 -15.97
CA LEU A 16 -9.81 2.62 -14.95
C LEU A 16 -10.66 3.76 -15.51
N TRP A 17 -10.49 4.14 -16.78
CA TRP A 17 -11.35 5.14 -17.44
C TRP A 17 -12.72 4.61 -17.82
N THR A 18 -12.80 3.31 -18.13
CA THR A 18 -14.03 2.66 -18.58
C THR A 18 -14.85 2.05 -17.44
N ASN A 19 -14.41 2.19 -16.19
CA ASN A 19 -15.13 1.76 -15.00
C ASN A 19 -15.18 2.89 -13.98
N ASP A 20 -16.31 3.04 -13.30
CA ASP A 20 -16.41 3.97 -12.17
C ASP A 20 -15.83 3.30 -10.91
N VAL A 21 -14.57 3.61 -10.60
CA VAL A 21 -13.85 3.02 -9.46
C VAL A 21 -13.99 3.89 -8.21
N VAL A 22 -14.35 3.27 -7.09
CA VAL A 22 -14.31 3.86 -5.74
C VAL A 22 -13.10 3.31 -4.99
N LEU A 23 -12.22 4.19 -4.52
CA LEU A 23 -11.06 3.81 -3.71
C LEU A 23 -11.46 3.72 -2.23
N GLY A 24 -11.59 2.51 -1.70
CA GLY A 24 -11.86 2.20 -0.30
C GLY A 24 -10.64 2.36 0.61
N SER A 25 -9.94 3.51 0.56
CA SER A 25 -8.71 3.72 1.32
C SER A 25 -8.52 5.16 1.82
N ARG A 26 -7.97 5.29 3.03
CA ARG A 26 -7.45 6.56 3.56
C ARG A 26 -5.99 6.85 3.18
N SER A 27 -5.29 5.88 2.57
CA SER A 27 -3.85 5.98 2.31
C SER A 27 -3.53 7.13 1.35
N LEU A 28 -2.61 8.00 1.77
CA LEU A 28 -2.04 9.03 0.89
C LEU A 28 -1.15 8.40 -0.18
N GLY A 29 -0.45 7.31 0.13
CA GLY A 29 0.42 6.60 -0.82
C GLY A 29 -0.36 6.05 -2.01
N ARG A 30 -1.47 5.34 -1.75
CA ARG A 30 -2.31 4.76 -2.80
C ARG A 30 -2.92 5.82 -3.72
N ARG A 31 -3.36 6.94 -3.16
CA ARG A 31 -3.83 8.09 -3.94
C ARG A 31 -2.71 8.67 -4.80
N LYS A 32 -1.53 8.90 -4.23
CA LYS A 32 -0.36 9.39 -4.99
C LYS A 32 0.00 8.47 -6.15
N VAL A 33 -0.10 7.15 -5.99
CA VAL A 33 0.15 6.19 -7.07
C VAL A 33 -0.88 6.38 -8.20
N LEU A 34 -2.17 6.37 -7.89
CA LEU A 34 -3.23 6.54 -8.90
C LEU A 34 -3.15 7.92 -9.58
N ASP A 35 -3.08 8.99 -8.79
CA ASP A 35 -3.01 10.36 -9.28
C ASP A 35 -1.76 10.58 -10.15
N GLY A 36 -0.60 10.06 -9.71
CA GLY A 36 0.67 10.18 -10.43
C GLY A 36 0.70 9.42 -11.76
N CYS A 37 -0.13 8.39 -11.90
CA CYS A 37 -0.27 7.60 -13.13
C CYS A 37 -1.40 8.08 -14.05
N GLY A 38 -2.10 9.17 -13.71
CA GLY A 38 -3.29 9.61 -14.45
C GLY A 38 -4.48 8.66 -14.34
N CYS A 39 -4.48 7.75 -13.37
CA CYS A 39 -5.52 6.76 -13.16
C CYS A 39 -6.75 7.41 -12.50
N ARG A 40 -7.91 7.29 -13.14
CA ARG A 40 -9.17 7.85 -12.64
C ARG A 40 -9.83 6.96 -11.59
N TYR A 41 -10.37 7.59 -10.55
CA TYR A 41 -11.36 7.04 -9.61
C TYR A 41 -12.37 8.14 -9.29
N ILE A 42 -13.62 7.76 -8.99
CA ILE A 42 -14.73 8.73 -8.84
C ILE A 42 -14.94 9.20 -7.40
N ALA A 43 -14.50 8.42 -6.42
CA ALA A 43 -14.65 8.74 -5.01
C ALA A 43 -13.64 7.97 -4.15
N THR A 44 -13.40 8.47 -2.94
CA THR A 44 -12.71 7.75 -1.87
C THR A 44 -13.67 7.45 -0.74
N MET A 45 -13.60 6.26 -0.16
CA MET A 45 -14.39 5.89 1.02
C MET A 45 -13.50 5.37 2.14
N ASP A 46 -13.83 5.75 3.37
CA ASP A 46 -13.20 5.22 4.57
C ASP A 46 -13.94 3.95 5.02
N PRO A 47 -13.28 2.78 5.06
CA PRO A 47 -13.87 1.57 5.59
C PRO A 47 -14.32 1.72 7.05
N ALA A 48 -13.61 2.53 7.85
CA ALA A 48 -13.88 2.74 9.28
C ALA A 48 -13.95 1.43 10.08
N ILE A 49 -13.02 0.50 9.83
CA ILE A 49 -12.90 -0.78 10.55
C ILE A 49 -11.74 -0.75 11.56
N ASP A 50 -11.82 -1.58 12.60
CA ASP A 50 -10.69 -1.85 13.48
C ASP A 50 -9.74 -2.89 12.84
N GLU A 51 -8.74 -2.40 12.12
CA GLU A 51 -7.73 -3.23 11.46
C GLU A 51 -6.89 -4.03 12.47
N LYS A 52 -6.78 -3.58 13.73
CA LYS A 52 -5.97 -4.27 14.75
C LYS A 52 -6.61 -5.58 15.25
N ALA A 53 -7.94 -5.67 15.13
CA ALA A 53 -8.69 -6.87 15.50
C ALA A 53 -8.59 -8.02 14.49
N ILE A 54 -8.07 -7.75 13.27
CA ILE A 54 -7.97 -8.73 12.19
C ILE A 54 -6.53 -9.19 12.06
N ARG A 55 -6.28 -10.48 12.25
CA ARG A 55 -4.94 -11.09 12.15
C ARG A 55 -5.02 -12.43 11.43
N GLY A 56 -4.07 -12.68 10.54
CA GLY A 56 -3.81 -13.99 9.95
C GLY A 56 -2.64 -14.69 10.64
N THR A 57 -2.29 -15.90 10.18
CA THR A 57 -1.10 -16.62 10.66
C THR A 57 0.18 -16.13 9.98
N THR A 58 0.06 -15.61 8.76
CA THR A 58 1.17 -15.04 7.97
C THR A 58 0.92 -13.56 7.63
N ALA A 59 1.95 -12.88 7.13
CA ALA A 59 1.85 -11.51 6.63
C ALA A 59 0.88 -11.40 5.45
N GLU A 60 0.97 -12.34 4.52
CA GLU A 60 0.05 -12.47 3.38
C GLU A 60 -1.39 -12.65 3.83
N GLU A 61 -1.66 -13.60 4.74
CA GLU A 61 -3.00 -13.83 5.28
C GLU A 61 -3.53 -12.61 6.04
N THR A 62 -2.67 -11.93 6.79
CA THR A 62 -3.05 -10.75 7.58
C THR A 62 -3.48 -9.61 6.65
N CYS A 63 -2.67 -9.25 5.66
CA CYS A 63 -3.04 -8.18 4.74
C CYS A 63 -4.28 -8.53 3.92
N LEU A 64 -4.42 -9.78 3.48
CA LEU A 64 -5.61 -10.21 2.75
C LEU A 64 -6.88 -10.15 3.61
N ALA A 65 -6.81 -10.63 4.85
CA ALA A 65 -7.94 -10.58 5.78
C ALA A 65 -8.38 -9.13 6.07
N VAL A 66 -7.42 -8.22 6.27
CA VAL A 66 -7.73 -6.79 6.48
C VAL A 66 -8.33 -6.17 5.22
N ALA A 67 -7.78 -6.45 4.03
CA ALA A 67 -8.30 -5.93 2.77
C ALA A 67 -9.74 -6.42 2.50
N ARG A 68 -10.04 -7.69 2.78
CA ARG A 68 -11.40 -8.26 2.72
C ARG A 68 -12.33 -7.59 3.70
N GLY A 69 -11.93 -7.44 4.97
CA GLY A 69 -12.74 -6.75 5.97
C GLY A 69 -13.10 -5.32 5.57
N LYS A 70 -12.18 -4.60 4.91
CA LYS A 70 -12.43 -3.27 4.35
C LYS A 70 -13.46 -3.33 3.22
N ALA A 71 -13.33 -4.31 2.33
CA ALA A 71 -14.21 -4.50 1.19
C ALA A 71 -15.63 -4.88 1.64
N ASP A 72 -15.79 -5.81 2.57
CA ASP A 72 -17.09 -6.27 3.09
C ASP A 72 -17.87 -5.16 3.81
N GLU A 73 -17.17 -4.27 4.52
CA GLU A 73 -17.79 -3.12 5.16
C GLU A 73 -18.28 -2.07 4.14
N LEU A 74 -17.48 -1.82 3.09
CA LEU A 74 -17.82 -0.82 2.08
C LEU A 74 -18.81 -1.33 1.02
N GLU A 75 -18.76 -2.61 0.66
CA GLU A 75 -19.72 -3.26 -0.26
C GLU A 75 -21.15 -3.08 0.24
N ARG A 76 -21.38 -3.28 1.55
CA ARG A 76 -22.70 -3.11 2.16
C ARG A 76 -23.29 -1.71 1.94
N ARG A 77 -22.44 -0.69 1.79
CA ARG A 77 -22.83 0.73 1.55
C ARG A 77 -22.99 1.06 0.05
N LEU A 78 -22.44 0.22 -0.82
CA LEU A 78 -22.41 0.40 -2.28
C LEU A 78 -23.26 -0.63 -3.03
N LYS A 79 -23.85 -1.60 -2.34
CA LYS A 79 -24.63 -2.69 -2.91
C LYS A 79 -25.67 -2.22 -3.93
N GLY A 80 -25.65 -2.82 -5.11
CA GLY A 80 -26.51 -2.54 -6.25
C GLY A 80 -26.11 -1.31 -7.08
N LYS A 81 -25.02 -0.62 -6.74
CA LYS A 81 -24.48 0.50 -7.54
C LYS A 81 -23.54 -0.03 -8.62
N ASP A 82 -23.59 0.59 -9.80
CA ASP A 82 -22.75 0.28 -10.96
C ASP A 82 -21.35 0.89 -10.79
N VAL A 83 -20.58 0.39 -9.81
CA VAL A 83 -19.23 0.86 -9.46
C VAL A 83 -18.34 -0.31 -9.08
N LEU A 84 -17.04 -0.17 -9.32
CA LEU A 84 -16.03 -1.10 -8.80
C LEU A 84 -15.43 -0.53 -7.51
N LEU A 85 -15.50 -1.29 -6.42
CA LEU A 85 -14.84 -0.94 -5.16
C LEU A 85 -13.43 -1.54 -5.12
N LEU A 86 -12.41 -0.70 -4.94
CA LEU A 86 -11.01 -1.10 -4.74
C LEU A 86 -10.61 -0.92 -3.28
N CYS A 87 -10.38 -2.02 -2.59
CA CYS A 87 -9.82 -2.06 -1.24
C CYS A 87 -8.41 -2.64 -1.25
N ALA A 88 -7.59 -2.17 -0.32
CA ALA A 88 -6.21 -2.61 -0.21
C ALA A 88 -5.70 -2.55 1.22
N ASP A 89 -4.80 -3.47 1.53
CA ASP A 89 -4.03 -3.46 2.77
C ASP A 89 -2.57 -3.81 2.51
N GLN A 90 -1.68 -3.37 3.40
CA GLN A 90 -0.26 -3.63 3.26
C GLN A 90 0.39 -3.82 4.63
N VAL A 91 1.21 -4.87 4.74
CA VAL A 91 2.08 -5.12 5.89
C VAL A 91 3.55 -5.13 5.44
N ALA A 92 4.44 -4.73 6.34
CA ALA A 92 5.89 -4.79 6.15
C ALA A 92 6.48 -5.88 7.04
N VAL A 93 7.47 -6.62 6.52
CA VAL A 93 8.20 -7.66 7.23
C VAL A 93 9.69 -7.39 7.06
N CYS A 94 10.44 -7.43 8.16
CA CYS A 94 11.89 -7.34 8.14
C CYS A 94 12.45 -8.29 9.17
N ASP A 95 13.42 -9.13 8.80
CA ASP A 95 14.06 -10.09 9.72
C ASP A 95 13.06 -11.06 10.38
N GLY A 96 12.01 -11.45 9.63
CA GLY A 96 10.92 -12.30 10.12
C GLY A 96 9.90 -11.61 11.04
N GLU A 97 10.12 -10.35 11.41
CA GLU A 97 9.21 -9.54 12.24
C GLU A 97 8.21 -8.81 11.34
N MET A 98 6.90 -9.01 11.56
CA MET A 98 5.86 -8.18 10.96
C MET A 98 5.80 -6.85 11.70
N ARG A 99 5.92 -5.75 10.97
CA ARG A 99 6.00 -4.40 11.53
C ARG A 99 4.76 -3.60 11.22
N GLU A 100 4.07 -3.19 12.28
CA GLU A 100 2.94 -2.26 12.19
C GLU A 100 3.42 -0.81 12.11
N LYS A 101 2.48 0.14 12.16
CA LYS A 101 2.82 1.56 12.33
C LYS A 101 3.51 1.73 13.69
N PRO A 102 4.63 2.46 13.75
CA PRO A 102 5.36 2.62 15.01
C PRO A 102 4.48 3.34 16.05
N GLU A 103 4.53 2.88 17.29
CA GLU A 103 3.84 3.50 18.42
C GLU A 103 4.72 4.54 19.13
N SER A 104 6.01 4.59 18.80
CA SER A 104 6.97 5.54 19.37
C SER A 104 8.07 5.97 18.40
N ALA A 105 8.73 7.08 18.72
CA ALA A 105 9.93 7.56 18.03
C ALA A 105 11.08 6.54 18.09
N ASP A 106 11.26 5.87 19.22
CA ASP A 106 12.32 4.86 19.38
C ASP A 106 12.08 3.63 18.50
N GLU A 107 10.82 3.21 18.38
CA GLU A 107 10.44 2.12 17.48
C GLU A 107 10.62 2.48 16.01
N ALA A 108 10.16 3.66 15.59
CA ALA A 108 10.41 4.16 14.25
C ALA A 108 11.92 4.24 13.95
N LYS A 109 12.73 4.70 14.92
CA LYS A 109 14.18 4.77 14.80
C LYS A 109 14.80 3.39 14.66
N ARG A 110 14.35 2.39 15.45
CA ARG A 110 14.78 0.99 15.33
C ARG A 110 14.54 0.47 13.91
N PHE A 111 13.32 0.65 13.40
CA PHE A 111 12.96 0.17 12.06
C PHE A 111 13.84 0.78 10.97
N ILE A 112 14.03 2.10 10.99
CA ILE A 112 14.86 2.79 10.00
C ILE A 112 16.34 2.37 10.11
N LYS A 113 16.84 2.10 11.32
CA LYS A 113 18.22 1.60 11.51
C LYS A 113 18.42 0.20 10.94
N ASP A 114 17.43 -0.67 11.08
CA ASP A 114 17.47 -1.99 10.44
C ASP A 114 17.59 -1.86 8.91
N TYR A 115 16.83 -0.94 8.32
CA TYR A 115 16.88 -0.67 6.87
C TYR A 115 18.23 -0.08 6.44
N SER A 116 18.74 0.89 7.22
CA SER A 116 20.06 1.51 7.02
C SER A 116 21.22 0.51 7.12
N ALA A 117 21.06 -0.57 7.90
CA ALA A 117 22.02 -1.67 7.98
C ALA A 117 21.98 -2.61 6.75
N GLY A 118 21.13 -2.33 5.76
CA GLY A 118 20.99 -3.11 4.54
C GLY A 118 20.08 -4.33 4.68
N LYS A 119 19.29 -4.43 5.76
CA LYS A 119 18.31 -5.52 5.90
C LYS A 119 17.21 -5.40 4.86
N GLU A 120 16.80 -6.54 4.32
CA GLU A 120 15.66 -6.64 3.40
C GLU A 120 14.37 -6.23 4.10
N VAL A 121 13.57 -5.39 3.43
CA VAL A 121 12.20 -5.10 3.81
C VAL A 121 11.28 -5.69 2.77
N VAL A 122 10.42 -6.61 3.19
CA VAL A 122 9.42 -7.25 2.34
C VAL A 122 8.06 -6.63 2.63
N THR A 123 7.35 -6.17 1.61
CA THR A 123 5.94 -5.78 1.75
C THR A 123 5.03 -6.81 1.10
N TYR A 124 3.92 -7.10 1.79
CA TYR A 124 2.80 -7.86 1.24
C TYR A 124 1.63 -6.90 1.10
N THR A 125 1.15 -6.73 -0.13
CA THR A 125 0.03 -5.83 -0.44
C THR A 125 -1.12 -6.64 -1.02
N ALA A 126 -2.23 -6.71 -0.29
CA ALA A 126 -3.45 -7.34 -0.77
C ALA A 126 -4.34 -6.30 -1.47
N LEU A 127 -4.91 -6.68 -2.60
CA LEU A 127 -5.95 -5.93 -3.31
C LEU A 127 -7.23 -6.78 -3.37
N VAL A 128 -8.37 -6.14 -3.12
CA VAL A 128 -9.70 -6.73 -3.29
C VAL A 128 -10.51 -5.79 -4.18
N LEU A 129 -11.02 -6.30 -5.30
CA LEU A 129 -11.95 -5.62 -6.18
C LEU A 129 -13.33 -6.27 -6.04
N ILE A 130 -14.36 -5.44 -5.91
CA ILE A 130 -15.76 -5.88 -5.88
C ILE A 130 -16.55 -5.10 -6.93
N ASP A 131 -17.25 -5.81 -7.81
CA ASP A 131 -18.32 -5.25 -8.62
C ASP A 131 -19.55 -5.08 -7.73
N CYS A 132 -19.85 -3.85 -7.33
CA CYS A 132 -20.93 -3.58 -6.40
C CYS A 132 -22.33 -3.78 -7.02
N LYS A 133 -22.43 -4.01 -8.34
CA LYS A 133 -23.69 -4.23 -9.03
C LYS A 133 -24.24 -5.64 -8.78
N ASP A 134 -23.37 -6.64 -8.88
CA ASP A 134 -23.74 -8.06 -8.78
C ASP A 134 -22.99 -8.81 -7.67
N GLY A 135 -22.06 -8.16 -6.98
CA GLY A 135 -21.32 -8.70 -5.85
C GLY A 135 -20.15 -9.61 -6.23
N ARG A 136 -19.80 -9.74 -7.52
CA ARG A 136 -18.60 -10.47 -7.94
C ARG A 136 -17.37 -9.82 -7.34
N SER A 137 -16.42 -10.64 -6.89
CA SER A 137 -15.17 -10.15 -6.34
C SER A 137 -13.97 -10.94 -6.83
N VAL A 138 -12.85 -10.25 -6.95
CA VAL A 138 -11.53 -10.84 -7.21
C VAL A 138 -10.51 -10.22 -6.29
N GLU A 139 -9.46 -10.95 -5.99
CA GLU A 139 -8.44 -10.53 -5.05
C GLU A 139 -7.10 -11.14 -5.38
N GLY A 140 -6.05 -10.56 -4.81
CA GLY A 140 -4.70 -11.11 -4.91
C GLY A 140 -3.75 -10.41 -3.95
N VAL A 141 -2.59 -11.01 -3.75
CA VAL A 141 -1.52 -10.47 -2.92
C VAL A 141 -0.25 -10.33 -3.77
N HIS A 142 0.39 -9.17 -3.66
CA HIS A 142 1.68 -8.91 -4.28
C HIS A 142 2.76 -8.78 -3.21
N LYS A 143 3.91 -9.42 -3.46
CA LYS A 143 5.11 -9.34 -2.63
C LYS A 143 6.15 -8.48 -3.33
N ALA A 144 6.68 -7.49 -2.61
CA ALA A 144 7.80 -6.67 -3.07
C ALA A 144 8.93 -6.69 -2.02
N ALA A 145 10.17 -6.53 -2.45
CA ALA A 145 11.34 -6.47 -1.59
C ALA A 145 12.14 -5.19 -1.85
N THR A 146 12.69 -4.58 -0.81
CA THR A 146 13.42 -3.32 -0.90
C THR A 146 14.64 -3.35 0.00
N TRP A 147 15.73 -2.78 -0.51
CA TRP A 147 16.98 -2.60 0.21
C TRP A 147 17.38 -1.14 0.18
N PHE A 148 18.01 -0.68 1.26
CA PHE A 148 18.55 0.66 1.38
C PHE A 148 20.08 0.62 1.46
N ASP A 149 20.70 1.67 0.95
CA ASP A 149 22.06 2.05 1.31
C ASP A 149 22.06 2.67 2.73
N PRO A 150 23.25 2.80 3.36
CA PRO A 150 23.35 3.43 4.67
C PRO A 150 22.73 4.83 4.71
N ILE A 151 21.80 5.03 5.64
CA ILE A 151 21.12 6.30 5.91
C ILE A 151 21.90 7.04 7.01
N PRO A 152 22.36 8.28 6.77
CA PRO A 152 23.08 9.07 7.76
C PRO A 152 22.28 9.29 9.06
N GLU A 153 22.95 9.23 10.21
CA GLU A 153 22.30 9.30 11.53
C GLU A 153 21.60 10.65 11.76
N ASP A 154 22.11 11.75 11.19
CA ASP A 154 21.46 13.07 11.24
C ASP A 154 20.14 13.08 10.48
N ILE A 155 20.06 12.41 9.32
CA ILE A 155 18.80 12.23 8.58
C ILE A 155 17.81 11.39 9.38
N ILE A 156 18.25 10.28 9.98
CA ILE A 156 17.40 9.46 10.85
C ILE A 156 16.86 10.30 12.01
N ASN A 157 17.72 11.05 12.71
CA ASN A 157 17.29 11.89 13.83
C ASN A 157 16.30 12.99 13.39
N ASN A 158 16.50 13.59 12.22
CA ASN A 158 15.58 14.60 11.67
C ASN A 158 14.21 14.02 11.32
N ILE A 159 14.17 12.82 10.73
CA ILE A 159 12.92 12.09 10.45
C ILE A 159 12.16 11.85 11.74
N ILE A 160 12.87 11.34 12.76
CA ILE A 160 12.27 10.93 14.04
C ILE A 160 11.81 12.14 14.85
N ALA A 161 12.55 13.24 14.84
CA ALA A 161 12.17 14.49 15.52
C ALA A 161 10.89 15.12 14.94
N ASN A 162 10.56 14.84 13.67
CA ASN A 162 9.35 15.33 13.04
C ASN A 162 8.20 14.32 13.17
N SER A 163 7.39 14.45 14.23
CA SER A 163 6.22 13.59 14.48
C SER A 163 5.15 13.63 13.37
N ASN A 164 5.17 14.63 12.48
CA ASN A 164 4.29 14.70 11.33
C ASN A 164 4.84 13.96 10.09
N CYS A 165 6.04 13.37 10.18
CA CYS A 165 6.65 12.63 9.09
C CYS A 165 5.82 11.38 8.72
N LEU A 166 5.83 11.03 7.43
CA LEU A 166 5.06 9.90 6.89
C LEU A 166 5.46 8.55 7.50
N VAL A 167 6.69 8.42 8.01
CA VAL A 167 7.18 7.19 8.68
C VAL A 167 6.32 6.77 9.87
N TYR A 168 5.62 7.69 10.53
CA TYR A 168 4.71 7.37 11.64
C TYR A 168 3.35 6.86 11.17
N ARG A 169 3.06 6.98 9.87
CA ARG A 169 1.77 6.60 9.26
C ARG A 169 1.88 5.35 8.39
N CYS A 170 3.09 4.85 8.16
CA CYS A 170 3.36 3.68 7.33
C CYS A 170 3.74 2.47 8.18
N ALA A 171 3.31 1.28 7.74
CA ALA A 171 3.71 0.02 8.35
C ALA A 171 5.24 -0.11 8.33
N GLY A 172 5.83 -0.46 9.47
CA GLY A 172 7.26 -0.55 9.69
C GLY A 172 8.04 0.73 9.45
N SER A 173 7.42 1.92 9.51
CA SER A 173 8.08 3.16 9.09
C SER A 173 8.63 3.13 7.67
N PHE A 174 8.15 2.19 6.86
CA PHE A 174 8.62 1.96 5.52
C PHE A 174 7.82 2.84 4.57
N CYS A 175 8.47 3.89 4.06
CA CYS A 175 7.94 4.73 3.01
C CYS A 175 9.05 5.15 2.07
N ILE A 176 8.72 5.24 0.79
CA ILE A 176 9.59 5.88 -0.21
C ILE A 176 9.02 7.26 -0.48
N ASP A 177 9.69 8.27 0.09
CA ASP A 177 9.37 9.68 -0.09
C ASP A 177 10.64 10.47 -0.43
N ASP A 178 10.56 11.80 -0.41
CA ASP A 178 11.69 12.68 -0.71
C ASP A 178 12.85 12.53 0.31
N VAL A 179 12.61 11.90 1.48
CA VAL A 179 13.61 11.74 2.55
C VAL A 179 14.26 10.37 2.51
N MET A 180 13.45 9.29 2.49
CA MET A 180 13.95 7.91 2.47
C MET A 180 14.32 7.44 1.05
N GLY A 181 13.64 7.97 0.03
CA GLY A 181 13.83 7.59 -1.37
C GLY A 181 15.26 7.70 -1.91
N PRO A 182 16.02 8.77 -1.59
CA PRO A 182 17.42 8.89 -2.02
C PRO A 182 18.35 7.77 -1.54
N PHE A 183 17.96 7.02 -0.51
CA PHE A 183 18.74 5.91 0.06
C PHE A 183 18.26 4.54 -0.41
N VAL A 184 17.25 4.46 -1.26
CA VAL A 184 16.81 3.18 -1.81
C VAL A 184 17.88 2.67 -2.77
N LYS A 185 18.45 1.50 -2.44
CA LYS A 185 19.46 0.83 -3.23
C LYS A 185 18.83 0.04 -4.38
N SER A 186 17.78 -0.71 -4.08
CA SER A 186 17.05 -1.52 -5.06
C SER A 186 15.63 -1.83 -4.59
N ILE A 187 14.73 -2.02 -5.56
CA ILE A 187 13.35 -2.46 -5.35
C ILE A 187 13.07 -3.60 -6.32
N GLU A 188 12.59 -4.72 -5.78
CA GLU A 188 11.96 -5.79 -6.53
C GLU A 188 10.43 -5.66 -6.39
N GLY A 189 9.71 -5.65 -7.51
CA GLY A 189 8.24 -5.51 -7.53
C GLY A 189 7.71 -4.09 -7.83
N GLY A 190 8.58 -3.08 -7.95
CA GLY A 190 8.20 -1.72 -8.37
C GLY A 190 7.92 -0.74 -7.22
N SER A 191 8.05 0.56 -7.50
CA SER A 191 7.87 1.63 -6.51
C SER A 191 6.41 1.78 -6.08
N ASP A 192 5.45 1.49 -6.96
CA ASP A 192 4.02 1.41 -6.71
C ASP A 192 3.67 0.37 -5.64
N SER A 193 4.31 -0.80 -5.69
CA SER A 193 4.16 -1.86 -4.70
C SER A 193 4.61 -1.42 -3.32
N VAL A 194 5.74 -0.71 -3.23
CA VAL A 194 6.21 -0.12 -1.97
C VAL A 194 5.26 0.98 -1.48
N MET A 195 4.72 1.79 -2.38
CA MET A 195 3.74 2.84 -2.05
C MET A 195 2.35 2.30 -1.68
N GLY A 196 2.16 0.98 -1.77
CA GLY A 196 0.98 0.27 -1.27
C GLY A 196 -0.12 0.03 -2.30
N LEU A 197 0.17 0.19 -3.59
CA LEU A 197 -0.76 -0.13 -4.67
C LEU A 197 -0.03 -0.74 -5.88
N PRO A 198 0.21 -2.06 -5.90
CA PRO A 198 0.85 -2.76 -7.02
C PRO A 198 -0.02 -2.67 -8.28
N LEU A 199 0.38 -1.82 -9.23
CA LEU A 199 -0.36 -1.51 -10.45
C LEU A 199 -0.47 -2.72 -11.38
N GLY A 200 0.58 -3.57 -11.44
CA GLY A 200 0.55 -4.82 -12.19
C GLY A 200 -0.55 -5.75 -11.69
N LEU A 201 -0.62 -5.97 -10.37
CA LEU A 201 -1.68 -6.77 -9.75
C LEU A 201 -3.06 -6.12 -9.96
N LEU A 202 -3.16 -4.79 -9.83
CA LEU A 202 -4.42 -4.09 -10.06
C LEU A 202 -4.94 -4.32 -11.50
N GLN A 203 -4.06 -4.26 -12.50
CA GLN A 203 -4.42 -4.52 -13.88
C GLN A 203 -4.93 -5.96 -14.05
N GLU A 204 -4.20 -6.95 -13.54
CA GLU A 204 -4.60 -8.36 -13.63
C GLU A 204 -5.97 -8.62 -13.01
N LEU A 205 -6.26 -7.98 -11.87
CA LEU A 205 -7.55 -8.13 -11.20
C LEU A 205 -8.68 -7.43 -11.97
N LEU A 206 -8.44 -6.23 -12.51
CA LEU A 206 -9.42 -5.53 -13.35
C LEU A 206 -9.76 -6.31 -14.63
N GLU A 207 -8.79 -7.06 -15.17
CA GLU A 207 -9.03 -7.93 -16.33
C GLU A 207 -9.86 -9.17 -15.97
N LYS A 208 -9.72 -9.69 -14.74
CA LYS A 208 -10.45 -10.88 -14.26
C LYS A 208 -11.88 -10.60 -13.82
N ILE A 209 -12.17 -9.41 -13.28
CA ILE A 209 -13.51 -9.09 -12.74
C ILE A 209 -14.53 -8.73 -13.82
N ARG A 210 -14.05 -8.47 -15.05
CA ARG A 210 -14.92 -8.18 -16.20
C ARG A 210 -15.78 -9.39 -16.57
#